data_AF-A0A4Q4D805-F1
#
_entry.id   AF-A0A4Q4D805-F1
#
_cell.length_a   1.000
_cell.length_b   1.000
_cell.length_c   1.000
_cell.angle_alpha   90.00
_cell.angle_beta   90.00
_cell.angle_gamma   90.00
#
_symmetry.space_group_name_H-M   'P 1'
#
loop_
_entity.id
_entity.type
_entity.pdbx_description
1 polymer ?
#
loop_
_entity_poly.entity_id
_entity_poly.type
_entity_poly.pdbx_seq_one_letter_code
_entity_poly.pdbx_strand_id
1 'polypeptide(L)'
;LTACLAGRGPEAAAREARREALLAAAGPDGVVVLAHTLDDQAETVLLGLGRGSGARSLAGMRPVDGPWRRPLLSLRRSDTERICVLHDLAWWEDPHNLDPRFRRVRVRRELLPLLDDVLGGGAAEALARTASLLRPDVDLLDQLADEVAPSDDVRTLAALPAALRSRVLRRFVLGAGVTAGELGAGHLAELDRLVTHWHGQVRVELPGGLSCSREGERLVVSPTPVAP
;
A
#
# COMPACT_ATOMS: atom_id res chain seq x y z
N LEU A 1 -7.97 -23.13 -11.57
CA LEU A 1 -8.60 -22.95 -10.24
C LEU A 1 -8.67 -21.46 -9.96
N THR A 2 -9.70 -20.81 -10.48
CA THR A 2 -9.91 -19.36 -10.40
C THR A 2 -10.74 -19.08 -9.16
N ALA A 3 -10.09 -18.87 -8.02
CA ALA A 3 -10.77 -18.47 -6.80
C ALA A 3 -11.06 -16.96 -6.86
N CYS A 4 -12.26 -16.60 -7.34
CA CYS A 4 -12.87 -15.30 -7.09
C CYS A 4 -13.24 -15.22 -5.59
N LEU A 5 -12.27 -14.86 -4.75
CA LEU A 5 -12.58 -14.42 -3.39
C LEU A 5 -13.11 -12.98 -3.46
N ALA A 6 -14.38 -12.85 -3.09
CA ALA A 6 -15.20 -11.65 -2.87
C ALA A 6 -14.46 -10.29 -2.99
N GLY A 7 -14.84 -9.49 -3.99
CA GLY A 7 -14.50 -8.06 -4.09
C GLY A 7 -13.10 -7.71 -4.60
N ARG A 8 -12.16 -8.67 -4.70
CA ARG A 8 -10.83 -8.42 -5.26
C ARG A 8 -10.81 -8.65 -6.77
N GLY A 9 -10.28 -7.69 -7.52
CA GLY A 9 -9.96 -7.90 -8.94
C GLY A 9 -8.97 -9.06 -9.10
N PRO A 10 -9.02 -9.81 -10.21
CA PRO A 10 -8.20 -11.01 -10.42
C PRO A 10 -6.69 -10.75 -10.25
N GLU A 11 -6.22 -9.55 -10.58
CA GLU A 11 -4.83 -9.12 -10.40
C GLU A 11 -4.40 -9.06 -8.92
N ALA A 12 -5.26 -8.57 -8.03
CA ALA A 12 -4.97 -8.48 -6.60
C ALA A 12 -4.93 -9.87 -5.95
N ALA A 13 -5.85 -10.76 -6.34
CA ALA A 13 -5.86 -12.14 -5.87
C ALA A 13 -4.62 -12.92 -6.37
N ALA A 14 -4.26 -12.78 -7.64
CA ALA A 14 -3.06 -13.41 -8.21
C ALA A 14 -1.77 -12.89 -7.55
N ARG A 15 -1.72 -11.59 -7.23
CA ARG A 15 -0.58 -10.99 -6.52
C ARG A 15 -0.44 -11.56 -5.11
N GLU A 16 -1.55 -11.72 -4.38
CA GLU A 16 -1.49 -12.28 -3.01
C GLU A 16 -1.07 -13.74 -3.04
N ALA A 17 -1.69 -14.56 -3.88
CA ALA A 17 -1.32 -15.97 -4.03
C ALA A 17 0.17 -16.14 -4.41
N ARG A 18 0.70 -15.27 -5.28
CA ARG A 18 2.12 -15.26 -5.62
C ARG A 18 3.00 -14.92 -4.40
N ARG A 19 2.59 -13.95 -3.58
CA ARG A 19 3.34 -13.55 -2.39
C ARG A 19 3.38 -14.69 -1.37
N GLU A 20 2.23 -15.31 -1.11
CA GLU A 20 2.11 -16.46 -0.22
C GLU A 20 3.00 -17.61 -0.69
N ALA A 21 2.95 -17.96 -1.98
CA ALA A 21 3.78 -19.02 -2.55
C ALA A 21 5.29 -18.73 -2.44
N LEU A 22 5.71 -17.48 -2.69
CA LEU A 22 7.11 -17.07 -2.56
C LEU A 22 7.60 -17.13 -1.12
N LEU A 23 6.77 -16.70 -0.16
CA LEU A 23 7.11 -16.76 1.27
C LEU A 23 7.17 -18.22 1.76
N ALA A 24 6.20 -19.04 1.37
CA ALA A 24 6.21 -20.46 1.70
C ALA A 24 7.47 -21.16 1.16
N ALA A 25 7.90 -20.83 -0.06
CA ALA A 25 9.11 -21.37 -0.66
C ALA A 25 10.40 -20.88 0.03
N ALA A 26 10.40 -19.65 0.57
CA ALA A 26 11.56 -19.10 1.28
C ALA A 26 11.71 -19.71 2.70
N GLY A 27 10.60 -20.08 3.34
CA GLY A 27 10.59 -20.60 4.71
C GLY A 27 10.63 -19.50 5.78
N PRO A 28 10.61 -19.86 7.08
CA PRO A 28 10.44 -18.91 8.19
C PRO A 28 11.49 -17.80 8.26
N ASP A 29 12.76 -18.12 7.99
CA ASP A 29 13.88 -17.18 7.99
C ASP A 29 14.34 -16.80 6.58
N GLY A 30 13.53 -17.17 5.58
CA GLY A 30 13.85 -16.99 4.18
C GLY A 30 13.73 -15.55 3.71
N VAL A 31 14.55 -15.20 2.73
CA VAL A 31 14.51 -13.89 2.07
C VAL A 31 14.04 -14.05 0.64
N VAL A 32 13.08 -13.21 0.24
CA VAL A 32 12.58 -13.16 -1.14
C VAL A 32 13.16 -11.94 -1.85
N VAL A 33 13.95 -12.18 -2.90
CA VAL A 33 14.52 -11.13 -3.74
C VAL A 33 13.62 -10.90 -4.95
N LEU A 34 13.16 -9.65 -5.11
CA LEU A 34 12.31 -9.23 -6.22
C LEU A 34 13.05 -8.25 -7.13
N ALA A 35 12.90 -8.44 -8.44
CA ALA A 35 13.50 -7.60 -9.47
C ALA A 35 12.71 -6.29 -9.72
N HIS A 36 12.22 -5.64 -8.67
CA HIS A 36 11.58 -4.32 -8.82
C HIS A 36 12.64 -3.27 -9.14
N THR A 37 12.31 -2.41 -10.11
CA THR A 37 13.17 -1.36 -10.64
C THR A 37 12.71 0.04 -10.19
N LEU A 38 13.46 1.06 -10.57
CA LEU A 38 13.10 2.47 -10.40
C LEU A 38 11.80 2.81 -11.15
N ASP A 39 11.58 2.23 -12.33
CA ASP A 39 10.34 2.40 -13.09
C ASP A 39 9.13 1.85 -12.32
N ASP A 40 9.29 0.70 -11.65
CA ASP A 40 8.24 0.13 -10.79
C ASP A 40 7.93 1.02 -9.57
N GLN A 41 8.91 1.80 -9.08
CA GLN A 41 8.67 2.82 -8.05
C GLN A 41 7.82 3.94 -8.59
N ALA A 42 8.21 4.50 -9.74
CA ALA A 42 7.49 5.60 -10.37
C ALA A 42 6.03 5.21 -10.64
N GLU A 43 5.78 4.01 -11.16
CA GLU A 43 4.44 3.46 -11.33
C GLU A 43 3.67 3.38 -10.01
N THR A 44 4.32 2.88 -8.95
CA THR A 44 3.70 2.73 -7.63
C THR A 44 3.30 4.08 -7.05
N VAL A 45 4.17 5.09 -7.18
CA VAL A 45 3.92 6.46 -6.72
C VAL A 45 2.74 7.07 -7.49
N LEU A 46 2.73 6.99 -8.82
CA LEU A 46 1.64 7.53 -9.64
C LEU A 46 0.30 6.85 -9.35
N LEU A 47 0.30 5.53 -9.22
CA LEU A 47 -0.88 4.76 -8.85
C LEU A 47 -1.36 5.09 -7.42
N GLY A 48 -0.45 5.42 -6.51
CA GLY A 48 -0.78 5.88 -5.16
C GLY A 48 -1.36 7.30 -5.16
N LEU A 49 -0.77 8.19 -5.95
CA LEU A 49 -1.21 9.57 -6.12
C LEU A 49 -2.64 9.64 -6.68
N GLY A 50 -2.91 8.91 -7.77
CA GLY A 50 -4.24 8.89 -8.41
C GLY A 50 -5.35 8.29 -7.53
N ARG A 51 -5.00 7.54 -6.48
CA ARG A 51 -5.96 7.00 -5.49
C ARG A 51 -6.13 7.88 -4.25
N GLY A 52 -5.37 8.97 -4.10
CA GLY A 52 -5.41 9.80 -2.90
C GLY A 52 -4.98 9.05 -1.63
N SER A 53 -4.06 8.10 -1.74
CA SER A 53 -3.70 7.18 -0.63
C SER A 53 -2.74 7.77 0.42
N GLY A 54 -2.42 9.07 0.31
CA GLY A 54 -1.63 9.82 1.28
C GLY A 54 -0.12 9.55 1.24
N ALA A 55 0.61 10.15 2.17
CA ALA A 55 2.07 10.13 2.22
C ALA A 55 2.68 8.71 2.23
N ARG A 56 2.03 7.75 2.91
CA ARG A 56 2.53 6.36 2.97
C ARG A 56 2.59 5.70 1.58
N SER A 57 1.60 5.96 0.72
CA SER A 57 1.63 5.42 -0.65
C SER A 57 2.61 6.16 -1.56
N LEU A 58 2.76 7.48 -1.35
CA LEU A 58 3.74 8.27 -2.09
C LEU A 58 5.19 7.95 -1.70
N ALA A 59 5.42 7.47 -0.47
CA ALA A 59 6.72 6.97 -0.05
C ALA A 59 7.17 5.71 -0.80
N GLY A 60 6.34 5.09 -1.64
CA GLY A 60 6.75 3.99 -2.54
C GLY A 60 7.26 2.72 -1.82
N MET A 61 7.82 1.78 -2.59
CA MET A 61 8.31 0.50 -2.05
C MET A 61 9.66 0.67 -1.32
N ARG A 62 9.89 -0.06 -0.22
CA ARG A 62 11.19 -0.03 0.48
C ARG A 62 12.20 -1.01 -0.16
N PRO A 63 13.51 -0.72 -0.15
CA PRO A 63 14.54 -1.71 -0.52
C PRO A 63 14.50 -2.97 0.34
N VAL A 64 14.21 -2.79 1.63
CA VAL A 64 14.04 -3.85 2.63
C VAL A 64 12.69 -3.66 3.31
N ASP A 65 11.89 -4.72 3.33
CA ASP A 65 10.53 -4.70 3.90
C ASP A 65 10.23 -6.11 4.42
N GLY A 66 10.44 -6.35 5.72
CA GLY A 66 10.36 -7.70 6.30
C GLY A 66 11.21 -8.73 5.52
N PRO A 67 10.63 -9.81 4.98
CA PRO A 67 11.36 -10.83 4.20
C PRO A 67 11.68 -10.39 2.75
N TRP A 68 11.13 -9.27 2.29
CA TRP A 68 11.28 -8.82 0.91
C TRP A 68 12.56 -8.00 0.73
N ARG A 69 13.32 -8.27 -0.33
CA ARG A 69 14.47 -7.47 -0.79
C ARG A 69 14.25 -7.02 -2.22
N ARG A 70 14.63 -5.78 -2.53
CA ARG A 70 14.48 -5.18 -3.86
C ARG A 70 15.78 -4.45 -4.24
N PRO A 71 16.86 -5.19 -4.57
CA PRO A 71 18.17 -4.60 -4.80
C PRO A 71 18.25 -3.71 -6.06
N LEU A 72 17.31 -3.88 -7.00
CA LEU A 72 17.33 -3.18 -8.29
C LEU A 72 16.51 -1.87 -8.28
N LEU A 73 16.00 -1.42 -7.12
CA LEU A 73 15.12 -0.24 -7.04
C LEU A 73 15.75 1.08 -7.49
N SER A 74 17.08 1.15 -7.52
CA SER A 74 17.83 2.31 -8.00
C SER A 74 18.16 2.25 -9.50
N LEU A 75 17.91 1.12 -10.16
CA LEU A 75 18.21 0.92 -11.57
C LEU A 75 16.98 1.15 -12.43
N ARG A 76 17.16 1.71 -13.63
CA ARG A 76 16.09 1.76 -14.62
C ARG A 76 15.86 0.37 -15.19
N ARG A 77 14.63 0.11 -15.62
CA ARG A 77 14.30 -1.10 -16.39
C ARG A 77 15.19 -1.23 -17.62
N SER A 78 15.45 -0.12 -18.32
CA SER A 78 16.36 -0.10 -19.47
C SER A 78 17.78 -0.57 -19.12
N ASP A 79 18.25 -0.33 -17.90
CA ASP A 79 19.57 -0.78 -17.46
C ASP A 79 19.58 -2.30 -17.28
N THR A 80 18.52 -2.85 -16.69
CA THR A 80 18.38 -4.31 -16.54
C THR A 80 18.29 -5.02 -17.91
N GLU A 81 17.58 -4.43 -18.87
CA GLU A 81 17.48 -4.95 -20.24
C GLU A 81 18.84 -4.91 -20.95
N ARG A 82 19.59 -3.81 -20.83
CA ARG A 82 20.96 -3.70 -21.38
C ARG A 82 21.91 -4.73 -20.76
N ILE A 83 21.81 -4.99 -19.45
CA ILE A 83 22.62 -6.01 -18.77
C ILE A 83 22.30 -7.39 -19.34
N CYS A 84 21.02 -7.73 -19.54
CA CYS A 84 20.65 -9.01 -20.15
C CYS A 84 21.24 -9.16 -21.55
N VAL A 85 21.15 -8.12 -22.39
CA VAL A 85 21.73 -8.11 -23.74
C VAL A 85 23.26 -8.27 -23.70
N LEU A 86 23.95 -7.53 -22.81
CA LEU A 86 25.41 -7.59 -22.66
C LEU A 86 25.91 -9.00 -22.30
N HIS A 87 25.10 -9.75 -21.54
CA HIS A 87 25.43 -11.09 -21.07
C HIS A 87 24.76 -12.21 -21.87
N ASP A 88 24.14 -11.91 -23.01
CA ASP A 88 23.42 -12.87 -23.85
C ASP A 88 22.37 -13.69 -23.08
N LEU A 89 21.68 -13.04 -22.14
CA LEU A 89 20.63 -13.66 -21.33
C LEU A 89 19.29 -13.52 -22.05
N ALA A 90 18.67 -14.66 -22.38
CA ALA A 90 17.28 -14.69 -22.81
C ALA A 90 16.34 -14.58 -21.60
N TRP A 91 15.34 -13.70 -21.67
CA TRP A 91 14.27 -13.62 -20.69
C TRP A 91 12.90 -13.90 -21.33
N TRP A 92 11.97 -14.36 -20.52
CA TRP A 92 10.59 -14.55 -20.95
C TRP A 92 9.80 -13.25 -20.83
N GLU A 93 9.06 -12.91 -21.89
CA GLU A 93 8.13 -11.78 -21.88
C GLU A 93 6.70 -12.27 -21.67
N ASP A 94 6.16 -12.02 -20.48
CA ASP A 94 4.76 -12.35 -20.16
C ASP A 94 3.81 -11.52 -21.04
N PRO A 95 2.90 -12.16 -21.82
CA PRO A 95 1.90 -11.45 -22.63
C PRO A 95 1.04 -10.46 -21.84
N HIS A 96 0.81 -10.70 -20.54
CA HIS A 96 0.03 -9.78 -19.69
C HIS A 96 0.71 -8.44 -19.47
N ASN A 97 2.04 -8.36 -19.65
CA ASN A 97 2.78 -7.10 -19.55
C ASN A 97 2.41 -6.08 -20.64
N LEU A 98 1.70 -6.53 -21.68
CA LEU A 98 1.28 -5.70 -22.81
C LEU A 98 -0.22 -5.42 -22.82
N ASP A 99 -0.99 -6.01 -21.90
CA ASP A 99 -2.45 -5.91 -21.91
C ASP A 99 -2.92 -4.57 -21.28
N PRO A 100 -3.52 -3.65 -22.06
CA PRO A 100 -3.91 -2.32 -21.59
C PRO A 100 -5.08 -2.34 -20.60
N ARG A 101 -5.75 -3.48 -20.41
CA ARG A 101 -6.79 -3.63 -19.37
C ARG A 101 -6.21 -3.47 -17.96
N PHE A 102 -4.92 -3.74 -17.78
CA PHE A 102 -4.24 -3.53 -16.51
C PHE A 102 -3.76 -2.08 -16.39
N ARG A 103 -4.23 -1.38 -15.34
CA ARG A 103 -3.88 0.04 -15.11
C ARG A 103 -2.36 0.26 -15.06
N ARG A 104 -1.62 -0.70 -14.51
CA ARG A 104 -0.17 -0.62 -14.39
C ARG A 104 0.53 -0.61 -15.75
N VAL A 105 0.01 -1.37 -16.72
CA VAL A 105 0.49 -1.35 -18.12
C VAL A 105 0.26 0.03 -18.74
N ARG A 106 -0.92 0.62 -18.56
CA ARG A 106 -1.21 1.99 -19.04
C ARG A 106 -0.32 3.05 -18.39
N VAL A 107 -0.06 2.95 -17.08
CA VAL A 107 0.86 3.88 -16.41
C VAL A 107 2.26 3.79 -17.01
N ARG A 108 2.76 2.57 -17.27
CA ARG A 108 4.08 2.34 -17.86
C ARG A 108 4.17 2.80 -19.31
N ARG A 109 3.16 2.52 -20.13
CA ARG A 109 3.24 2.68 -21.60
C ARG A 109 2.66 3.98 -22.13
N GLU A 110 1.77 4.62 -21.38
CA GLU A 110 1.11 5.86 -21.79
C GLU A 110 1.51 7.02 -20.87
N LEU A 111 1.29 6.88 -19.56
CA LEU A 111 1.40 8.00 -18.63
C LEU A 111 2.85 8.42 -18.35
N LEU A 112 3.74 7.48 -18.02
CA LEU A 112 5.15 7.79 -17.74
C LEU A 112 5.86 8.40 -18.96
N PRO A 113 5.70 7.86 -20.19
CA PRO A 113 6.26 8.50 -21.38
C PRO A 113 5.71 9.89 -21.63
N LEU A 114 4.40 10.10 -21.42
CA LEU A 114 3.80 11.43 -21.57
C LEU A 114 4.33 12.42 -20.52
N LEU A 115 4.52 11.98 -19.27
CA LEU A 115 5.13 12.81 -18.23
C LEU A 115 6.58 13.15 -18.57
N ASP A 116 7.35 12.19 -19.07
CA ASP A 116 8.72 12.44 -19.52
C ASP A 116 8.74 13.46 -20.68
N ASP A 117 7.88 13.30 -21.68
CA ASP A 117 7.79 14.23 -22.83
C ASP A 117 7.45 15.66 -22.37
N VAL A 118 6.41 15.81 -21.54
CA VAL A 118 5.93 17.12 -21.08
C VAL A 118 6.92 17.81 -20.13
N LEU A 119 7.63 17.05 -19.27
CA LEU A 119 8.53 17.60 -18.26
C LEU A 119 9.99 17.72 -18.73
N GLY A 120 10.32 17.30 -19.95
CA GLY A 120 11.69 17.33 -20.47
C GLY A 120 12.58 16.17 -19.98
N GLY A 121 11.96 15.05 -19.60
CA GLY A 121 12.60 13.81 -19.19
C GLY A 121 12.86 13.69 -17.68
N GLY A 122 13.15 12.45 -17.24
CA GLY A 122 13.56 12.17 -15.87
C GLY A 122 12.40 12.08 -14.85
N ALA A 123 11.17 11.93 -15.32
CA ALA A 123 9.97 11.89 -14.48
C ALA A 123 9.99 10.68 -13.54
N ALA A 124 10.41 9.51 -14.01
CA ALA A 124 10.51 8.32 -13.15
C ALA A 124 11.56 8.49 -12.05
N GLU A 125 12.73 9.08 -12.33
CA GLU A 125 13.73 9.41 -11.31
C GLU A 125 13.20 10.46 -10.34
N ALA A 126 12.48 11.47 -10.82
CA ALA A 126 11.89 12.50 -9.96
C ALA A 126 10.83 11.91 -9.01
N LEU A 127 9.99 11.00 -9.49
CA LEU A 127 9.01 10.28 -8.68
C LEU A 127 9.68 9.37 -7.66
N ALA A 128 10.73 8.63 -8.05
CA ALA A 128 11.50 7.79 -7.15
C ALA A 128 12.22 8.61 -6.06
N ARG A 129 12.82 9.76 -6.42
CA ARG A 129 13.41 10.71 -5.46
C ARG A 129 12.37 11.28 -4.50
N THR A 130 11.19 11.63 -4.99
CA THR A 130 10.08 12.11 -4.15
C THR A 130 9.69 11.05 -3.12
N ALA A 131 9.56 9.80 -3.55
CA ALA A 131 9.30 8.67 -2.66
C ALA A 131 10.41 8.47 -1.63
N SER A 132 11.69 8.59 -2.01
CA SER A 132 12.80 8.46 -1.07
C SER A 132 12.85 9.60 -0.05
N LEU A 133 12.51 10.83 -0.45
CA LEU A 133 12.49 11.99 0.45
C LEU A 133 11.34 11.92 1.46
N LEU A 134 10.17 11.40 1.06
CA LEU A 134 9.02 11.25 1.96
C LEU A 134 9.16 10.08 2.94
N ARG A 135 10.03 9.11 2.64
CA ARG A 135 10.12 7.87 3.42
C ARG A 135 10.57 8.09 4.87
N PRO A 136 11.65 8.86 5.16
CA PRO A 136 12.05 9.14 6.54
C PRO A 136 10.93 9.77 7.38
N ASP A 137 10.15 10.68 6.79
CA ASP A 137 9.03 11.33 7.49
C ASP A 137 7.93 10.33 7.82
N VAL A 138 7.58 9.45 6.87
CA VAL A 138 6.61 8.37 7.09
C VAL A 138 7.11 7.41 8.15
N ASP A 139 8.40 7.06 8.12
CA ASP A 139 9.06 6.14 9.05
C ASP A 139 9.05 6.67 10.47
N LEU A 140 9.45 7.93 10.66
CA LEU A 140 9.41 8.59 11.96
C LEU A 140 7.98 8.62 12.53
N LEU A 141 6.99 8.97 11.71
CA LEU A 141 5.61 9.00 12.15
C LEU A 141 5.05 7.60 12.48
N ASP A 142 5.47 6.57 11.74
CA ASP A 142 5.12 5.18 12.04
C ASP A 142 5.78 4.73 13.36
N GLN A 143 7.06 5.08 13.60
CA GLN A 143 7.77 4.82 14.87
C GLN A 143 7.11 5.49 16.08
N LEU A 144 6.83 6.79 15.98
CA LEU A 144 6.13 7.53 17.04
C LEU A 144 4.73 6.96 17.31
N ALA A 145 4.06 6.48 16.27
CA ALA A 145 2.77 5.81 16.44
C ALA A 145 2.92 4.43 17.09
N ASP A 146 4.06 3.74 16.92
CA ASP A 146 4.35 2.45 17.55
C ASP A 146 4.62 2.56 19.06
N GLU A 147 5.22 3.66 19.51
CA GLU A 147 5.42 3.99 20.92
C GLU A 147 4.11 4.26 21.67
N VAL A 148 3.05 4.64 20.95
CA VAL A 148 1.72 4.80 21.53
C VAL A 148 1.12 3.41 21.76
N ALA A 149 0.80 3.12 23.03
CA ALA A 149 0.11 1.89 23.40
C ALA A 149 -1.19 1.74 22.60
N PRO A 150 -1.51 0.53 22.08
CA PRO A 150 -2.80 0.29 21.44
C PRO A 150 -3.93 0.72 22.37
N SER A 151 -4.80 1.60 21.87
CA SER A 151 -5.88 2.17 22.65
C SER A 151 -7.14 2.30 21.82
N ASP A 152 -8.24 1.84 22.40
CA ASP A 152 -9.61 2.08 21.98
C ASP A 152 -10.23 3.29 22.71
N ASP A 153 -9.54 3.86 23.69
CA ASP A 153 -10.00 4.99 24.49
C ASP A 153 -9.98 6.28 23.67
N VAL A 154 -11.17 6.85 23.50
CA VAL A 154 -11.40 8.03 22.65
C VAL A 154 -10.69 9.26 23.19
N ARG A 155 -10.57 9.43 24.51
CA ARG A 155 -9.87 10.59 25.10
C ARG A 155 -8.38 10.55 24.77
N THR A 156 -7.76 9.38 24.95
CA THR A 156 -6.36 9.12 24.59
C THR A 156 -6.14 9.36 23.12
N LEU A 157 -7.01 8.82 22.26
CA LEU A 157 -6.91 9.02 20.81
C LEU A 157 -7.06 10.49 20.43
N ALA A 158 -8.07 11.20 20.97
CA ALA A 158 -8.35 12.60 20.65
C ALA A 158 -7.19 13.55 21.03
N ALA A 159 -6.43 13.21 22.07
CA ALA A 159 -5.26 13.98 22.50
C ALA A 159 -4.06 13.88 21.53
N LEU A 160 -4.02 12.86 20.66
CA LEU A 160 -2.94 12.69 19.69
C LEU A 160 -3.06 13.69 18.53
N PRO A 161 -1.93 14.17 17.98
CA PRO A 161 -1.93 14.84 16.67
C PRO A 161 -2.56 13.97 15.59
N ALA A 162 -3.31 14.57 14.65
CA ALA A 162 -4.06 13.83 13.63
C ALA A 162 -3.21 12.82 12.83
N ALA A 163 -1.96 13.18 12.54
CA ALA A 163 -1.01 12.32 11.82
C ALA A 163 -0.65 11.03 12.59
N LEU A 164 -0.58 11.10 13.92
CA LEU A 164 -0.36 9.94 14.79
C LEU A 164 -1.66 9.20 15.06
N ARG A 165 -2.76 9.91 15.34
CA ARG A 165 -4.07 9.33 15.58
C ARG A 165 -4.52 8.42 14.43
N SER A 166 -4.38 8.88 13.17
CA SER A 166 -4.71 8.06 11.99
C SER A 166 -3.91 6.74 11.94
N ARG A 167 -2.64 6.76 12.37
CA ARG A 167 -1.77 5.56 12.40
C ARG A 167 -2.15 4.62 13.54
N VAL A 168 -2.44 5.15 14.72
CA VAL A 168 -2.90 4.37 15.87
C VAL A 168 -4.26 3.74 15.58
N LEU A 169 -5.20 4.48 15.00
CA LEU A 169 -6.50 3.96 14.53
C LEU A 169 -6.31 2.84 13.51
N ARG A 170 -5.39 3.02 12.56
CA ARG A 170 -5.06 1.99 11.58
C ARG A 170 -4.55 0.71 12.26
N ARG A 171 -3.63 0.82 13.24
CA ARG A 171 -3.11 -0.32 14.00
C ARG A 171 -4.22 -1.01 14.80
N PHE A 172 -5.07 -0.22 15.46
CA PHE A 172 -6.22 -0.71 16.23
C PHE A 172 -7.14 -1.61 15.37
N VAL A 173 -7.58 -1.13 14.20
CA VAL A 173 -8.50 -1.92 13.36
C VAL A 173 -7.82 -3.11 12.68
N LEU A 174 -6.52 -3.04 12.40
CA LEU A 174 -5.77 -4.22 11.95
C LEU A 174 -5.70 -5.30 13.04
N GLY A 175 -5.45 -4.89 14.30
CA GLY A 175 -5.44 -5.78 15.44
C GLY A 175 -6.79 -6.46 15.68
N ALA A 176 -7.87 -5.82 15.24
CA ALA A 176 -9.23 -6.37 15.27
C ALA A 176 -9.57 -7.26 14.05
N GLY A 177 -8.64 -7.49 13.12
CA GLY A 177 -8.80 -8.39 11.99
C GLY A 177 -9.20 -7.74 10.65
N VAL A 178 -9.20 -6.40 10.54
CA VAL A 178 -9.45 -5.73 9.26
C VAL A 178 -8.30 -5.97 8.28
N THR A 179 -8.63 -6.31 7.04
CA THR A 179 -7.63 -6.57 5.99
C THR A 179 -6.91 -5.30 5.57
N ALA A 180 -5.58 -5.26 5.76
CA ALA A 180 -4.74 -4.10 5.48
C ALA A 180 -4.80 -3.60 4.02
N GLY A 181 -4.97 -4.51 3.05
CA GLY A 181 -4.99 -4.19 1.62
C GLY A 181 -6.25 -3.46 1.15
N GLU A 182 -7.33 -3.52 1.93
CA GLU A 182 -8.64 -2.93 1.60
C GLU A 182 -8.92 -1.68 2.45
N LEU A 183 -8.13 -1.48 3.52
CA LEU A 183 -8.23 -0.33 4.41
C LEU A 183 -7.63 0.93 3.75
N GLY A 184 -8.47 1.68 3.05
CA GLY A 184 -8.13 2.99 2.45
C GLY A 184 -8.19 4.19 3.41
N ALA A 185 -7.74 5.35 2.91
CA ALA A 185 -7.73 6.62 3.64
C ALA A 185 -9.15 7.11 4.02
N GLY A 186 -10.16 6.81 3.21
CA GLY A 186 -11.55 7.14 3.51
C GLY A 186 -12.02 6.49 4.82
N HIS A 187 -11.80 5.19 5.00
CA HIS A 187 -12.13 4.49 6.24
C HIS A 187 -11.42 5.11 7.45
N LEU A 188 -10.12 5.46 7.32
CA LEU A 188 -9.38 6.09 8.40
C LEU A 188 -9.91 7.48 8.76
N ALA A 189 -10.37 8.25 7.77
CA ALA A 189 -10.98 9.54 8.01
C ALA A 189 -12.33 9.41 8.73
N GLU A 190 -13.15 8.42 8.37
CA GLU A 190 -14.41 8.13 9.07
C GLU A 190 -14.16 7.69 10.52
N LEU A 191 -13.17 6.82 10.76
CA LEU A 191 -12.74 6.44 12.11
C LEU A 191 -12.26 7.65 12.92
N ASP A 192 -11.53 8.58 12.30
CA ASP A 192 -11.09 9.81 12.95
C ASP A 192 -12.28 10.68 13.40
N ARG A 193 -13.36 10.70 12.62
CA ARG A 193 -14.59 11.42 12.98
C ARG A 193 -15.32 10.78 14.16
N LEU A 194 -15.26 9.46 14.34
CA LEU A 194 -15.80 8.81 15.55
C LEU A 194 -15.08 9.31 16.82
N VAL A 195 -13.81 9.68 16.70
CA VAL A 195 -13.03 10.23 17.83
C VAL A 195 -13.35 11.71 18.04
N THR A 196 -13.34 12.51 16.96
CA THR A 196 -13.27 13.98 17.04
C THR A 196 -14.60 14.71 16.84
N HIS A 197 -15.55 14.14 16.09
CA HIS A 197 -16.78 14.80 15.65
C HIS A 197 -17.99 13.85 15.79
N TRP A 198 -18.08 13.17 16.95
CA TRP A 198 -19.12 12.17 17.19
C TRP A 198 -20.46 12.81 17.58
N HIS A 199 -21.52 12.43 16.87
CA HIS A 199 -22.90 12.89 17.09
C HIS A 199 -23.90 11.73 17.20
N GLY A 200 -23.54 10.71 17.99
CA GLY A 200 -24.55 9.85 18.62
C GLY A 200 -24.89 8.50 17.97
N GLN A 201 -24.62 8.22 16.69
CA GLN A 201 -24.84 6.87 16.11
C GLN A 201 -24.31 6.72 14.66
N VAL A 202 -23.03 6.99 14.43
CA VAL A 202 -22.40 6.68 13.13
C VAL A 202 -21.57 5.41 13.29
N ARG A 203 -21.98 4.34 12.61
CA ARG A 203 -21.17 3.14 12.41
C ARG A 203 -20.35 3.35 11.15
N VAL A 204 -19.08 3.02 11.20
CA VAL A 204 -18.17 3.03 10.06
C VAL A 204 -18.01 1.60 9.59
N GLU A 205 -18.45 1.32 8.36
CA GLU A 205 -18.17 0.04 7.73
C GLU A 205 -16.70 -0.08 7.37
N LEU A 206 -16.12 -1.23 7.68
CA LEU A 206 -14.73 -1.57 7.42
C LEU A 206 -14.65 -2.80 6.52
N PRO A 207 -13.55 -2.95 5.76
CA PRO A 207 -13.33 -4.14 4.95
C PRO A 207 -13.39 -5.44 5.76
N GLY A 208 -13.75 -6.54 5.09
CA GLY A 208 -13.85 -7.86 5.71
C GLY A 208 -15.13 -8.10 6.52
N GLY A 209 -16.19 -7.31 6.28
CA GLY A 209 -17.46 -7.46 6.99
C GLY A 209 -17.39 -7.02 8.45
N LEU A 210 -16.42 -6.17 8.80
CA LEU A 210 -16.27 -5.57 10.12
C LEU A 210 -16.82 -4.14 10.11
N SER A 211 -17.16 -3.64 11.29
CA SER A 211 -17.58 -2.27 11.46
C SER A 211 -17.01 -1.73 12.76
N CYS A 212 -16.83 -0.42 12.82
CA CYS A 212 -16.41 0.27 14.04
C CYS A 212 -17.43 1.32 14.43
N SER A 213 -17.76 1.37 15.71
CA SER A 213 -18.59 2.41 16.30
C SER A 213 -17.96 2.92 17.59
N ARG A 214 -18.36 4.12 18.01
CA ARG A 214 -18.03 4.63 19.33
C ARG A 214 -19.15 4.29 20.31
N GLU A 215 -18.79 3.65 21.41
CA GLU A 215 -19.65 3.32 22.54
C GLU A 215 -19.14 4.04 23.79
N GLY A 216 -19.76 5.18 24.11
CA GLY A 216 -19.31 6.04 25.20
C GLY A 216 -17.90 6.60 24.96
N GLU A 217 -16.93 6.13 25.73
CA GLU A 217 -15.52 6.55 25.65
C GLU A 217 -14.63 5.56 24.89
N ARG A 218 -15.19 4.48 24.32
CA ARG A 218 -14.42 3.46 23.60
C ARG A 218 -14.82 3.34 22.14
N LEU A 219 -13.86 2.99 21.30
CA LEU A 219 -14.09 2.46 19.97
C LEU A 219 -14.28 0.95 20.04
N VAL A 220 -15.33 0.45 19.44
CA VAL A 220 -15.67 -0.98 19.42
C VAL A 220 -15.68 -1.43 17.97
N VAL A 221 -14.96 -2.52 17.68
CA VAL A 221 -15.00 -3.20 16.39
C VAL A 221 -15.85 -4.45 16.54
N SER A 222 -16.86 -4.58 15.68
CA SER A 222 -17.78 -5.72 15.67
C SER A 222 -18.06 -6.20 14.25
N PRO A 223 -18.51 -7.44 14.05
CA PRO A 223 -19.08 -7.87 12.78
C PRO A 223 -20.16 -6.88 12.31
N THR A 224 -20.18 -6.61 11.02
CA THR A 224 -21.23 -5.79 10.39
C THR A 224 -22.52 -6.61 10.41
N PRO A 225 -23.61 -6.11 11.01
CA PRO A 225 -24.87 -6.83 10.98
C PRO A 225 -25.35 -6.96 9.54
N VAL A 226 -25.77 -8.16 9.16
CA VAL A 226 -26.46 -8.37 7.89
C VAL A 226 -27.84 -7.74 8.04
N ALA A 227 -28.19 -6.81 7.15
CA ALA A 227 -29.55 -6.29 7.10
C ALA A 227 -30.53 -7.46 6.88
N PRO A 228 -31.65 -7.53 7.62
CA PRO A 228 -32.61 -8.63 7.51
C PRO A 228 -33.26 -8.72 6.12
#